data_AF-A0A2V9SEX5-F1
#
_entry.id   AF-A0A2V9SEX5-F1
#
_cell.length_a   1.000
_cell.length_b   1.000
_cell.length_c   1.000
_cell.angle_alpha   90.00
_cell.angle_beta   90.00
_cell.angle_gamma   90.00
#
_symmetry.space_group_name_H-M   'P 1'
#
loop_
_entity.id
_entity.type
_entity.pdbx_description
1 polymer ?
#
loop_
_entity_poly.entity_id
_entity_poly.type
_entity_poly.pdbx_seq_one_letter_code
_entity_poly.pdbx_strand_id
1 'polypeptide(L)'
;MPGLASYMVQYDHEHSSGWNKLLHGVGIPMIFAGIVLAILTKWLWGAGFFVGGWVLLLVGHRIEGNHPAFFQGPVYLLVGPIWVAKEIWMIV
;
A
#
# COMPACT_ATOMS: atom_id res chain seq x y z
N MET A 1 8.53 -22.59 2.21
CA MET A 1 7.84 -21.29 2.35
C MET A 1 8.24 -20.42 1.16
N PRO A 2 7.33 -19.64 0.56
CA PRO A 2 7.70 -18.70 -0.49
C PRO A 2 8.75 -17.71 0.03
N GLY A 3 9.72 -17.34 -0.81
CA GLY A 3 10.68 -16.29 -0.48
C GLY A 3 10.11 -14.90 -0.75
N LEU A 4 10.82 -13.85 -0.31
CA LEU A 4 10.45 -12.46 -0.59
C LEU A 4 10.23 -12.20 -2.08
N ALA A 5 11.09 -12.76 -2.95
CA ALA A 5 10.95 -12.63 -4.40
C ALA A 5 9.59 -13.15 -4.92
N SER A 6 9.10 -14.27 -4.38
CA SER A 6 7.80 -14.83 -4.77
C SER A 6 6.65 -13.89 -4.37
N TYR A 7 6.69 -13.34 -3.15
CA TYR A 7 5.70 -12.37 -2.70
C TYR A 7 5.74 -11.07 -3.51
N MET A 8 6.94 -10.60 -3.87
CA MET A 8 7.12 -9.41 -4.70
C MET A 8 6.56 -9.60 -6.11
N VAL A 9 6.80 -10.77 -6.73
CA VAL A 9 6.23 -11.11 -8.05
C VAL A 9 4.71 -11.19 -7.98
N GLN A 10 4.17 -11.83 -6.94
CA GLN A 10 2.74 -11.92 -6.75
C GLN A 10 2.11 -10.53 -6.54
N TYR A 11 2.71 -9.71 -5.67
CA TYR A 11 2.22 -8.36 -5.41
C TYR A 11 2.25 -7.50 -6.68
N ASP A 12 3.31 -7.61 -7.50
CA ASP A 12 3.41 -6.88 -8.77
C ASP A 12 2.32 -7.28 -9.78
N HIS A 13 2.00 -8.57 -9.87
CA HIS A 13 0.89 -9.06 -10.71
C HIS A 13 -0.49 -8.59 -10.24
N GLU A 14 -0.69 -8.41 -8.94
CA GLU A 14 -1.92 -7.88 -8.37
C GLU A 14 -2.03 -6.34 -8.44
N HIS A 15 -0.95 -5.66 -8.86
CA HIS A 15 -0.89 -4.20 -8.98
C HIS A 15 -0.27 -3.82 -10.33
N SER A 16 -0.85 -4.35 -11.39
CA SER A 16 -0.33 -4.19 -12.75
C SER A 16 -0.75 -2.86 -13.39
N SER A 17 -1.91 -2.31 -13.00
CA SER A 17 -2.45 -1.09 -13.59
C SER A 17 -1.79 0.17 -13.03
N GLY A 18 -1.54 1.17 -13.89
CA GLY A 18 -0.94 2.44 -13.47
C GLY A 18 -1.75 3.16 -12.38
N TRP A 19 -3.08 3.07 -12.42
CA TRP A 19 -3.95 3.63 -11.39
C TRP A 19 -3.79 2.95 -10.04
N ASN A 20 -3.72 1.62 -10.00
CA ASN A 20 -3.53 0.89 -8.76
C ASN A 20 -2.14 1.15 -8.16
N LYS A 21 -1.10 1.16 -9.01
CA LYS A 21 0.26 1.52 -8.61
C LYS A 21 0.33 2.93 -8.02
N LEU A 22 -0.30 3.92 -8.65
CA LEU A 22 -0.34 5.30 -8.15
C LEU A 22 -1.06 5.39 -6.80
N LEU A 23 -2.25 4.81 -6.71
CA LEU A 23 -3.07 4.85 -5.50
C LEU A 23 -2.40 4.14 -4.33
N HIS A 24 -1.70 3.02 -4.56
CA HIS A 24 -0.89 2.35 -3.55
C HIS A 24 0.40 3.12 -3.21
N GLY A 25 1.07 3.66 -4.22
CA GLY A 25 2.26 4.49 -4.07
C GLY A 25 2.02 5.73 -3.21
N VAL A 26 0.82 6.31 -3.24
CA VAL A 26 0.40 7.40 -2.34
C VAL A 26 -0.20 6.88 -1.05
N GLY A 27 -1.11 5.91 -1.13
CA GLY A 27 -1.88 5.41 0.01
C GLY A 27 -1.02 4.75 1.08
N ILE A 28 -0.02 3.95 0.69
CA ILE A 28 0.86 3.27 1.65
C ILE A 28 1.65 4.28 2.49
N PRO A 29 2.41 5.25 1.91
CA PRO A 29 3.03 6.31 2.69
C PRO A 29 2.04 7.10 3.55
N MET A 30 0.83 7.34 3.05
CA MET A 30 -0.20 8.07 3.79
C MET A 30 -0.67 7.32 5.04
N ILE A 31 -0.74 5.99 5.01
CA ILE A 31 -1.03 5.16 6.19
C ILE A 31 0.07 5.31 7.25
N PHE A 32 1.35 5.22 6.87
CA PHE A 32 2.47 5.40 7.81
C PHE A 32 2.52 6.82 8.36
N ALA A 33 2.33 7.84 7.52
CA ALA A 33 2.23 9.22 7.94
C ALA A 33 1.06 9.42 8.93
N GLY A 34 -0.09 8.78 8.68
CA GLY A 34 -1.25 8.81 9.58
C GLY A 34 -0.94 8.26 10.97
N ILE A 35 -0.20 7.15 11.05
CA ILE A 35 0.25 6.59 12.34
C ILE A 35 1.16 7.57 13.07
N VAL A 36 2.15 8.13 12.38
CA VAL A 36 3.08 9.11 12.97
C VAL A 36 2.34 10.36 13.45
N LEU A 37 1.43 10.91 12.64
CA LEU A 37 0.63 12.08 12.98
C LEU A 37 -0.33 11.80 14.14
N ALA A 38 -0.89 10.60 14.24
CA ALA A 38 -1.77 10.21 15.34
C ALA A 38 -1.05 10.25 16.70
N ILE A 39 0.24 9.89 16.70
CA ILE A 39 1.09 9.87 17.89
C ILE A 39 1.61 11.28 18.24
N LEU A 40 2.04 12.04 17.23
CA LEU A 40 2.76 13.30 17.43
C LEU A 40 1.86 14.54 17.44
N THR A 41 0.62 14.44 16.98
CA THR A 41 -0.30 15.57 16.83
C THR A 41 -1.69 15.24 17.37
N LYS A 42 -2.73 16.00 17.00
CA LYS A 42 -4.10 15.61 17.33
C LYS A 42 -4.45 14.33 16.56
N TRP A 43 -4.86 13.30 17.30
CA TRP A 43 -5.18 11.97 16.77
C TRP A 43 -6.11 12.00 15.55
N LEU A 44 -7.02 12.99 15.47
CA LEU A 44 -7.98 13.14 14.37
C LEU A 44 -7.29 13.36 13.01
N TRP A 45 -6.17 14.10 12.97
CA TRP A 45 -5.39 14.27 11.75
C TRP A 45 -4.76 12.96 11.30
N GLY A 46 -4.17 12.22 12.24
CA GLY A 46 -3.61 10.91 11.96
C GLY A 46 -4.67 9.89 11.52
N ALA A 47 -5.84 9.90 12.16
CA ALA A 47 -6.97 9.07 11.76
C ALA A 47 -7.45 9.39 10.34
N GLY A 48 -7.54 10.67 9.97
CA GLY A 48 -7.90 11.09 8.61
C GLY A 48 -6.93 10.56 7.56
N PHE A 49 -5.62 10.69 7.79
CA PHE A 49 -4.58 10.16 6.91
C PHE A 49 -4.60 8.63 6.83
N PHE A 50 -4.74 7.96 7.98
CA PHE A 50 -4.79 6.50 8.05
C PHE A 50 -5.99 5.94 7.28
N VAL A 51 -7.19 6.44 7.57
CA VAL A 51 -8.42 6.00 6.90
C VAL A 51 -8.38 6.37 5.41
N GLY A 52 -7.98 7.59 5.08
CA GLY A 52 -7.82 8.02 3.69
C GLY A 52 -6.84 7.13 2.93
N GLY A 53 -5.75 6.71 3.56
CA GLY A 53 -4.74 5.84 2.95
C GLY A 53 -5.33 4.50 2.57
N TRP A 54 -6.04 3.86 3.51
CA TRP A 54 -6.78 2.63 3.23
C TRP A 54 -7.84 2.79 2.13
N VAL A 55 -8.56 3.91 2.11
CA VAL A 55 -9.53 4.18 1.03
C VAL A 55 -8.85 4.21 -0.33
N LEU A 56 -7.68 4.85 -0.47
CA LEU A 56 -6.93 4.85 -1.73
C LEU A 56 -6.53 3.43 -2.15
N LEU A 57 -6.02 2.60 -1.21
CA LEU A 57 -5.65 1.21 -1.51
C LEU A 57 -6.85 0.41 -2.05
N LEU A 58 -7.98 0.51 -1.35
CA LEU A 58 -9.20 -0.22 -1.71
C LEU A 58 -9.78 0.26 -3.06
N VAL A 59 -9.72 1.58 -3.34
CA VAL A 59 -10.13 2.13 -4.63
C VAL A 59 -9.22 1.63 -5.75
N GLY A 60 -7.91 1.51 -5.52
CA GLY A 60 -6.97 0.94 -6.50
C GLY A 60 -7.36 -0.46 -6.92
N HIS A 61 -7.58 -1.35 -5.94
CA HIS A 61 -8.07 -2.71 -6.20
C HIS A 61 -9.46 -2.74 -6.85
N ARG A 62 -10.36 -1.82 -6.46
CA ARG A 62 -11.69 -1.73 -7.07
C ARG A 62 -11.65 -1.32 -8.53
N ILE A 63 -10.72 -0.46 -8.93
CA ILE A 63 -10.49 -0.03 -10.32
C ILE A 63 -9.85 -1.17 -11.12
N GLU A 64 -8.82 -1.84 -10.58
CA GLU A 64 -8.15 -2.95 -11.26
C GLU A 64 -9.02 -4.21 -11.35
N GLY A 65 -10.02 -4.35 -10.47
CA GLY A 65 -10.98 -5.44 -10.49
C GLY A 65 -10.47 -6.72 -9.82
N ASN A 66 -9.45 -6.64 -8.97
CA ASN A 66 -8.90 -7.77 -8.24
C ASN A 66 -9.10 -7.63 -6.72
N HIS A 67 -8.75 -8.69 -5.98
CA HIS A 67 -8.91 -8.72 -4.52
C HIS A 67 -7.65 -8.18 -3.82
N PRO A 68 -7.81 -7.43 -2.71
CA PRO A 68 -6.66 -6.91 -1.97
C PRO A 68 -5.73 -8.01 -1.42
N ALA A 69 -4.43 -7.88 -1.70
CA ALA A 69 -3.38 -8.80 -1.24
C ALA A 69 -3.37 -8.99 0.29
N PHE A 70 -3.77 -7.96 1.03
CA PHE A 70 -3.88 -7.97 2.49
C PHE A 70 -4.67 -9.17 3.03
N PHE A 71 -5.75 -9.58 2.36
CA PHE A 71 -6.58 -10.70 2.80
C PHE A 71 -5.94 -12.08 2.56
N GLN A 72 -4.86 -12.14 1.79
CA GLN A 72 -4.11 -13.37 1.53
C GLN A 72 -3.06 -13.66 2.60
N GLY A 73 -2.74 -12.66 3.45
CA GLY A 73 -1.90 -12.87 4.63
C GLY A 73 -1.23 -11.58 5.14
N PRO A 74 -0.90 -11.52 6.45
CA PRO A 74 -0.31 -10.33 7.06
C PRO A 74 1.08 -9.98 6.50
N VAL A 75 1.78 -10.93 5.87
CA VAL A 75 3.07 -10.69 5.20
C VAL A 75 2.97 -9.58 4.16
N TYR A 76 1.81 -9.38 3.52
CA TYR A 76 1.61 -8.34 2.51
C TYR A 76 1.64 -6.92 3.07
N LEU A 77 1.47 -6.74 4.39
CA LEU A 77 1.73 -5.46 5.06
C LEU A 77 3.21 -5.05 5.00
N LEU A 78 4.13 -6.02 4.94
CA LEU A 78 5.57 -5.76 4.81
C LEU A 78 6.00 -5.71 3.35
N VAL A 79 5.37 -6.51 2.48
CA VAL A 79 5.67 -6.54 1.03
C VAL A 79 5.26 -5.22 0.37
N GLY A 80 4.10 -4.65 0.70
CA GLY A 80 3.62 -3.39 0.10
C GLY A 80 4.62 -2.23 0.23
N PRO A 81 5.13 -1.91 1.43
CA PRO A 81 6.15 -0.88 1.63
C PRO A 81 7.45 -1.13 0.86
N ILE A 82 7.92 -2.38 0.82
CA ILE A 82 9.12 -2.76 0.05
C ILE A 82 8.88 -2.54 -1.44
N TRP A 83 7.69 -2.91 -1.93
CA TRP A 83 7.29 -2.71 -3.32
C TRP A 83 7.19 -1.23 -3.69
N VAL A 84 6.60 -0.39 -2.82
CA VAL A 84 6.56 1.07 -3.05
C VAL A 84 7.97 1.67 -3.10
N ALA A 85 8.86 1.27 -2.20
CA ALA A 85 10.25 1.72 -2.23
C ALA A 85 10.96 1.34 -3.53
N LYS A 86 10.74 0.12 -4.03
CA LYS A 86 11.23 -0.33 -5.34
C LYS A 86 10.66 0.51 -6.49
N GLU A 87 9.34 0.73 -6.52
CA GLU A 87 8.67 1.47 -7.60
C GLU A 87 9.16 2.93 -7.66
N ILE A 88 9.32 3.58 -6.50
CA ILE A 88 9.91 4.93 -6.41
C ILE A 88 11.35 4.93 -6.93
N TRP A 89 12.18 3.96 -6.52
CA TRP A 89 13.56 3.87 -6.98
C TRP A 89 13.67 3.70 -8.50
N MET A 90 12.74 2.99 -9.14
CA MET A 90 12.75 2.80 -10.60
C MET A 90 12.28 4.03 -11.39
N ILE A 91 11.66 5.01 -10.74
CA ILE A 91 11.17 6.26 -11.38
C ILE A 91 12.27 7.35 -11.37
N VAL A 92 13.28 7.24 -10.52
CA VAL A 92 14.42 8.17 -10.40
C VAL A 92 15.60 7.70 -11.24
#